data_AF-A0A3D2CLZ9-F1
#
_entry.id   AF-A0A3D2CLZ9-F1
#
_cell.length_a   1.000
_cell.length_b   1.000
_cell.length_c   1.000
_cell.angle_alpha   90.00
_cell.angle_beta   90.00
_cell.angle_gamma   90.00
#
_symmetry.space_group_name_H-M   'P 1'
#
loop_
_entity.id
_entity.type
_entity.pdbx_description
1 polymer ?
#
loop_
_entity_poly.entity_id
_entity_poly.type
_entity_poly.pdbx_seq_one_letter_code
_entity_poly.pdbx_strand_id
1 'polypeptide(L)'
;MFMNFSQVCAIVNSVEKLCEKGIFKMKHIFVVNPTAGEGSLQKTLEEQLQKFAGTKEYEIYATKGPGDATLFVRNYVSAHPEESLRFYACGGDGSINEVATGLVGAKNASMSVYACGSGNDYIKYYGTKEDFLDLPSLLDGVETPIDLMKVGDRYSVNVTNFGFDTRVAQVGNVLKGKLGAKAYTVGVVAALFSAMWTKCRIWADGEEICPKKLLLCSVANGRYVGGQYKCAPKGSNDDGLLEVCIIKCISHFKFVSLLGPYTKGEHLDMDKFKKIIVYRQAKKVHIESPAPLRFSLDGEILALQNFDIEVVPSAIRFAVPAKLAKTFVKEEEHAAL
;
A
#
# COMPACT_ATOMS: atom_id res chain seq x y z
N MET A 1 6.08 -10.70 35.06
CA MET A 1 7.34 -11.46 35.28
C MET A 1 8.06 -11.44 33.95
N PHE A 2 9.08 -10.58 33.78
CA PHE A 2 9.77 -10.41 32.50
C PHE A 2 10.76 -11.55 32.30
N MET A 3 10.73 -12.18 31.13
CA MET A 3 11.70 -13.20 30.75
C MET A 3 13.07 -12.56 30.57
N ASN A 4 14.11 -13.22 31.08
CA ASN A 4 15.48 -12.71 30.93
C ASN A 4 16.04 -13.04 29.53
N PHE A 5 17.09 -12.33 29.14
CA PHE A 5 17.71 -12.44 27.80
C PHE A 5 18.13 -13.88 27.44
N SER A 6 18.57 -14.67 28.42
CA SER A 6 18.94 -16.08 28.23
C SER A 6 17.72 -16.95 27.90
N GLN A 7 16.56 -16.68 28.50
CA GLN A 7 15.31 -17.37 28.20
C GLN A 7 14.77 -16.99 26.81
N VAL A 8 14.96 -15.74 26.38
CA VAL A 8 14.59 -15.31 25.02
C VAL A 8 15.47 -16.00 23.96
N CYS A 9 16.79 -16.05 24.16
CA CYS A 9 17.70 -16.77 23.26
C CYS A 9 17.42 -18.28 23.21
N ALA A 10 17.03 -18.90 24.34
CA ALA A 10 16.67 -20.31 24.36
C ALA A 10 15.40 -20.60 23.54
N ILE A 11 14.41 -19.69 23.56
CA ILE A 11 13.21 -19.81 22.73
C ILE A 11 13.54 -19.62 21.26
N VAL A 12 14.32 -18.58 20.89
CA VAL A 12 14.73 -18.34 19.49
C VAL A 12 15.47 -19.54 18.93
N ASN A 13 16.45 -20.07 19.67
CA ASN A 13 17.18 -21.28 19.26
C ASN A 13 16.28 -22.53 19.18
N SER A 14 15.24 -22.62 20.01
CA SER A 14 14.27 -23.72 19.94
C SER A 14 13.34 -23.58 18.74
N VAL A 15 12.93 -22.36 18.38
CA VAL A 15 12.11 -22.07 17.20
C VAL A 15 12.91 -22.31 15.92
N GLU A 16 14.17 -21.88 15.87
CA GLU A 16 15.08 -22.18 14.76
C GLU A 16 15.28 -23.68 14.59
N LYS A 17 15.52 -24.43 15.68
CA LYS A 17 15.61 -25.90 15.63
C LYS A 17 14.30 -26.59 15.24
N LEU A 18 13.14 -25.99 15.51
CA LEU A 18 11.82 -26.50 15.08
C LEU A 18 11.57 -26.20 13.60
N CYS A 19 12.03 -25.06 13.10
CA CYS A 19 12.09 -24.74 11.67
C CYS A 19 13.04 -25.68 10.91
N GLU A 20 14.24 -25.94 11.45
CA GLU A 20 15.21 -26.89 10.87
C GLU A 20 14.68 -28.34 10.86
N LYS A 21 13.78 -28.69 11.79
CA LYS A 21 13.11 -30.01 11.87
C LYS A 21 11.83 -30.12 11.04
N GLY A 22 11.43 -29.08 10.29
CA GLY A 22 10.27 -29.12 9.40
C GLY A 22 8.90 -29.12 10.11
N ILE A 23 8.84 -28.70 11.38
CA ILE A 23 7.61 -28.75 12.20
C ILE A 23 6.68 -27.55 11.96
N PHE A 24 7.14 -26.49 11.28
CA PHE A 24 6.29 -25.41 10.77
C PHE A 24 6.62 -25.13 9.30
N LYS A 25 6.13 -25.97 8.39
CA LYS A 25 6.26 -25.71 6.96
C LYS A 25 5.27 -24.61 6.60
N MET A 26 5.77 -23.47 6.15
CA MET A 26 4.93 -22.39 5.65
C MET A 26 4.18 -22.85 4.40
N LYS A 27 2.87 -22.66 4.39
CA LYS A 27 2.00 -22.93 3.24
C LYS A 27 1.83 -21.66 2.42
N HIS A 28 2.02 -21.76 1.11
CA HIS A 28 2.04 -20.61 0.21
C HIS A 28 0.79 -20.54 -0.66
N ILE A 29 0.01 -19.47 -0.57
CA ILE A 29 -1.27 -19.35 -1.28
C ILE A 29 -1.21 -18.19 -2.28
N PHE A 30 -1.21 -18.51 -3.57
CA PHE A 30 -1.15 -17.52 -4.65
C PHE A 30 -2.56 -17.09 -5.03
N VAL A 31 -2.92 -15.85 -4.70
CA VAL A 31 -4.23 -15.24 -5.00
C VAL A 31 -4.10 -14.47 -6.31
N VAL A 32 -4.52 -15.11 -7.40
CA VAL A 32 -4.32 -14.65 -8.77
C VAL A 32 -5.55 -13.91 -9.28
N ASN A 33 -5.36 -12.65 -9.68
CA ASN A 33 -6.36 -11.93 -10.46
C ASN A 33 -6.15 -12.22 -11.95
N PRO A 34 -7.02 -13.03 -12.60
CA PRO A 34 -6.82 -13.43 -13.99
C PRO A 34 -6.90 -12.25 -14.97
N THR A 35 -7.56 -11.16 -14.58
CA THR A 35 -7.71 -9.95 -15.42
C THR A 35 -6.59 -8.93 -15.22
N ALA A 36 -5.68 -9.16 -14.27
CA ALA A 36 -4.60 -8.23 -13.96
C ALA A 36 -3.37 -8.46 -14.84
N GLY A 37 -2.76 -7.35 -15.28
CA GLY A 37 -1.45 -7.37 -15.90
C GLY A 37 -1.41 -7.91 -17.32
N GLU A 38 -0.21 -8.29 -17.75
CA GLU A 38 0.01 -9.02 -18.99
C GLU A 38 -0.13 -10.52 -18.71
N GLY A 39 -0.98 -11.23 -19.45
CA GLY A 39 -1.21 -12.67 -19.24
C GLY A 39 0.06 -13.54 -19.31
N SER A 40 1.11 -13.04 -19.96
CA SER A 40 2.45 -13.64 -19.96
C SER A 40 3.03 -13.79 -18.56
N LEU A 41 2.86 -12.80 -17.67
CA LEU A 41 3.42 -12.82 -16.31
C LEU A 41 2.74 -13.84 -15.41
N GLN A 42 1.44 -14.09 -15.61
CA GLN A 42 0.71 -15.15 -14.90
C GLN A 42 1.22 -16.53 -15.34
N LYS A 43 1.43 -16.72 -16.64
CA LYS A 43 2.04 -17.95 -17.16
C LYS A 43 3.46 -18.15 -16.62
N THR A 44 4.26 -17.09 -16.55
CA THR A 44 5.60 -17.16 -15.94
C THR A 44 5.53 -17.57 -14.46
N LEU A 45 4.56 -17.07 -13.69
CA LEU A 45 4.34 -17.49 -12.31
C LEU A 45 4.06 -19.00 -12.24
N GLU A 46 3.15 -19.51 -13.07
CA GLU A 46 2.83 -20.95 -13.12
C GLU A 46 4.06 -21.80 -13.47
N GLU A 47 4.84 -21.40 -14.48
CA GLU A 47 6.08 -22.07 -14.88
C GLU A 47 7.14 -22.04 -13.77
N GLN A 48 7.24 -20.95 -13.01
CA GLN A 48 8.12 -20.86 -11.85
C GLN A 48 7.64 -21.78 -10.72
N LEU A 49 6.34 -21.78 -10.39
CA LEU A 49 5.76 -22.61 -9.33
C LEU A 49 5.94 -24.11 -9.60
N GLN A 50 5.85 -24.55 -10.85
CA GLN A 50 6.12 -25.93 -11.24
C GLN A 50 7.54 -26.38 -10.86
N LYS A 51 8.53 -25.48 -10.93
CA LYS A 51 9.91 -25.79 -10.52
C LYS A 51 10.07 -25.98 -9.01
N PHE A 52 9.13 -25.46 -8.22
CA PHE A 52 9.09 -25.60 -6.76
C PHE A 52 8.12 -26.67 -6.28
N ALA A 53 7.42 -27.35 -7.19
CA ALA A 53 6.56 -28.48 -6.85
C ALA A 53 7.37 -29.57 -6.12
N GLY A 54 6.95 -29.92 -4.91
CA GLY A 54 7.61 -30.92 -4.07
C GLY A 54 8.64 -30.38 -3.07
N THR A 55 9.11 -29.13 -3.22
CA THR A 55 10.00 -28.50 -2.21
C THR A 55 9.20 -27.67 -1.20
N LYS A 56 8.26 -26.86 -1.70
CA LYS A 56 7.37 -26.01 -0.89
C LYS A 56 5.92 -26.41 -1.13
N GLU A 57 5.07 -26.28 -0.11
CA GLU A 57 3.63 -26.51 -0.24
C GLU A 57 2.99 -25.23 -0.75
N TYR A 58 2.21 -25.33 -1.83
CA TYR A 58 1.49 -24.17 -2.37
C TYR A 58 0.12 -24.52 -2.94
N GLU A 59 -0.75 -23.51 -2.94
CA GLU A 59 -2.06 -23.52 -3.57
C GLU A 59 -2.23 -22.27 -4.45
N ILE A 60 -3.02 -22.39 -5.50
CA ILE A 60 -3.38 -21.27 -6.38
C ILE A 60 -4.88 -21.05 -6.31
N TYR A 61 -5.28 -19.81 -6.05
CA TYR A 61 -6.66 -19.37 -6.06
C TYR A 61 -6.86 -18.28 -7.11
N ALA A 62 -7.70 -18.53 -8.11
CA ALA A 62 -8.07 -17.53 -9.10
C ALA A 62 -9.31 -16.75 -8.64
N THR A 63 -9.19 -15.44 -8.51
CA THR A 63 -10.29 -14.56 -8.07
C THR A 63 -11.37 -14.43 -9.14
N LYS A 64 -12.62 -14.32 -8.70
CA LYS A 64 -13.83 -14.25 -9.54
C LYS A 64 -14.34 -12.83 -9.77
N GLY A 65 -13.86 -11.87 -8.98
CA GLY A 65 -14.26 -10.47 -9.09
C GLY A 65 -13.89 -9.64 -7.86
N PRO A 66 -14.32 -8.36 -7.81
CA PRO A 66 -14.06 -7.47 -6.69
C PRO A 66 -14.55 -8.03 -5.36
N GLY A 67 -13.70 -7.97 -4.34
CA GLY A 67 -13.96 -8.45 -2.97
C GLY A 67 -13.73 -9.95 -2.76
N ASP A 68 -13.55 -10.74 -3.82
CA ASP A 68 -13.39 -12.19 -3.73
C ASP A 68 -12.08 -12.59 -3.04
N ALA A 69 -10.98 -11.87 -3.29
CA ALA A 69 -9.71 -12.14 -2.60
C ALA A 69 -9.83 -11.86 -1.10
N THR A 70 -10.53 -10.79 -0.72
CA THR A 70 -10.79 -10.46 0.69
C THR A 70 -11.53 -11.60 1.41
N LEU A 71 -12.61 -12.08 0.79
CA LEU A 71 -13.44 -13.14 1.36
C LEU A 71 -12.69 -14.48 1.41
N PHE A 72 -12.01 -14.85 0.32
CA PHE A 72 -11.22 -16.07 0.26
C PHE A 72 -10.16 -16.10 1.35
N VAL A 73 -9.31 -15.07 1.44
CA VAL A 73 -8.22 -15.01 2.42
C VAL A 73 -8.76 -15.10 3.85
N ARG A 74 -9.80 -14.32 4.18
CA ARG A 74 -10.40 -14.33 5.51
C ARG A 74 -10.94 -15.71 5.90
N ASN A 75 -11.66 -16.35 4.98
CA ASN A 75 -12.23 -17.68 5.21
C ASN A 75 -11.13 -18.75 5.31
N TYR A 76 -10.10 -18.65 4.47
CA TYR A 76 -8.99 -19.60 4.45
C TYR A 76 -8.20 -19.55 5.75
N VAL A 77 -7.84 -18.36 6.23
CA VAL A 77 -7.17 -18.17 7.52
C VAL A 77 -8.00 -18.75 8.66
N SER A 78 -9.30 -18.46 8.67
CA SER A 78 -10.22 -18.93 9.72
C SER A 78 -10.37 -20.44 9.73
N ALA A 79 -10.30 -21.09 8.56
CA ALA A 79 -10.39 -22.54 8.42
C ALA A 79 -9.10 -23.29 8.80
N HIS A 80 -7.95 -22.60 8.83
CA HIS A 80 -6.63 -23.19 9.09
C HIS A 80 -5.88 -22.46 10.22
N PRO A 81 -6.43 -22.40 11.45
CA PRO A 81 -5.86 -21.59 12.54
C PRO A 81 -4.48 -22.05 13.03
N GLU A 82 -4.14 -23.33 12.85
CA GLU A 82 -2.87 -23.93 13.30
C GLU A 82 -1.79 -23.93 12.20
N GLU A 83 -2.13 -23.50 10.98
CA GLU A 83 -1.17 -23.45 9.87
C GLU A 83 -0.46 -22.10 9.80
N SER A 84 0.82 -22.11 9.42
CA SER A 84 1.56 -20.90 9.08
C SER A 84 1.36 -20.60 7.59
N LEU A 85 0.65 -19.51 7.29
CA LEU A 85 0.19 -19.19 5.95
C LEU A 85 0.93 -17.97 5.38
N ARG A 86 1.24 -17.99 4.09
CA ARG A 86 1.68 -16.80 3.36
C ARG A 86 0.89 -16.65 2.06
N PHE A 87 0.14 -15.56 1.96
CA PHE A 87 -0.63 -15.22 0.76
C PHE A 87 0.19 -14.37 -0.20
N TYR A 88 0.06 -14.58 -1.50
CA TYR A 88 0.72 -13.77 -2.52
C TYR A 88 -0.37 -13.08 -3.33
N ALA A 89 -0.44 -11.75 -3.24
CA ALA A 89 -1.28 -10.98 -4.12
C ALA A 89 -0.65 -10.97 -5.52
N CYS A 90 -1.20 -11.76 -6.44
CA CYS A 90 -0.76 -11.81 -7.84
C CYS A 90 -1.70 -10.96 -8.68
N GLY A 91 -1.50 -9.63 -8.61
CA GLY A 91 -2.32 -8.65 -9.31
C GLY A 91 -1.76 -7.24 -9.19
N GLY A 92 -2.63 -6.23 -9.36
CA GLY A 92 -2.29 -4.81 -9.12
C GLY A 92 -2.69 -4.35 -7.72
N ASP A 93 -2.69 -3.03 -7.50
CA ASP A 93 -2.92 -2.42 -6.17
C ASP A 93 -4.23 -2.84 -5.51
N GLY A 94 -5.31 -3.01 -6.29
CA GLY A 94 -6.58 -3.53 -5.76
C GLY A 94 -6.48 -4.96 -5.22
N SER A 95 -5.74 -5.85 -5.89
CA SER A 95 -5.52 -7.22 -5.39
C SER A 95 -4.65 -7.23 -4.14
N ILE A 96 -3.65 -6.34 -4.06
CA ILE A 96 -2.83 -6.15 -2.86
C ILE A 96 -3.73 -5.71 -1.69
N ASN A 97 -4.59 -4.72 -1.93
CA ASN A 97 -5.52 -4.22 -0.93
C ASN A 97 -6.52 -5.28 -0.43
N GLU A 98 -7.11 -6.06 -1.34
CA GLU A 98 -8.06 -7.09 -0.96
C GLU A 98 -7.41 -8.20 -0.12
N VAL A 99 -6.21 -8.67 -0.50
CA VAL A 99 -5.47 -9.66 0.29
C VAL A 99 -5.11 -9.10 1.66
N ALA A 100 -4.60 -7.87 1.74
CA ALA A 100 -4.31 -7.18 2.99
C ALA A 100 -5.55 -7.09 3.90
N THR A 101 -6.69 -6.68 3.33
CA THR A 101 -7.97 -6.57 4.05
C THR A 101 -8.48 -7.92 4.56
N GLY A 102 -8.24 -9.00 3.81
CA GLY A 102 -8.56 -10.36 4.24
C GLY A 102 -7.73 -10.84 5.43
N LEU A 103 -6.53 -10.30 5.60
CA LEU A 103 -5.57 -10.66 6.66
C LEU A 103 -5.72 -9.86 7.95
N VAL A 104 -6.52 -8.81 7.98
CA VAL A 104 -6.66 -7.99 9.20
C VAL A 104 -7.07 -8.85 10.40
N GLY A 105 -6.25 -8.83 11.44
CA GLY A 105 -6.45 -9.61 12.67
C GLY A 105 -5.91 -11.05 12.62
N ALA A 106 -5.39 -11.51 11.47
CA ALA A 106 -4.77 -12.82 11.33
C ALA A 106 -3.40 -12.88 12.05
N LYS A 107 -3.25 -13.83 12.98
CA LYS A 107 -1.98 -14.01 13.72
C LYS A 107 -1.07 -15.04 13.07
N ASN A 108 -1.63 -15.99 12.32
CA ASN A 108 -0.92 -17.12 11.71
C ASN A 108 -0.62 -16.91 10.21
N ALA A 109 -0.92 -15.73 9.66
CA ALA A 109 -0.79 -15.45 8.24
C ALA A 109 -0.03 -14.15 7.93
N SER A 110 0.74 -14.18 6.84
CA SER A 110 1.40 -13.01 6.24
C SER A 110 1.02 -12.89 4.77
N MET A 111 1.40 -11.77 4.13
CA MET A 111 1.31 -11.64 2.67
C MET A 111 2.59 -11.15 2.03
N SER A 112 2.76 -11.45 0.74
CA SER A 112 3.68 -10.76 -0.17
C SER A 112 2.96 -10.42 -1.47
N VAL A 113 3.70 -9.85 -2.44
CA VAL A 113 3.17 -9.47 -3.75
C VAL A 113 3.97 -10.17 -4.83
N TYR A 114 3.27 -10.79 -5.78
CA TYR A 114 3.88 -11.13 -7.07
C TYR A 114 3.43 -10.07 -8.08
N ALA A 115 4.34 -9.20 -8.48
CA ALA A 115 4.03 -7.90 -9.08
C ALA A 115 3.60 -7.97 -10.57
N CYS A 116 2.63 -8.81 -10.90
CA CYS A 116 2.10 -8.92 -12.27
C CYS A 116 1.18 -7.76 -12.68
N GLY A 117 0.76 -6.89 -11.75
CA GLY A 117 -0.02 -5.69 -12.03
C GLY A 117 0.75 -4.56 -12.73
N SER A 118 0.03 -3.47 -13.04
CA SER A 118 0.54 -2.29 -13.74
C SER A 118 0.89 -1.10 -12.85
N GLY A 119 0.23 -0.93 -11.69
CA GLY A 119 0.51 0.15 -10.74
C GLY A 119 1.62 -0.21 -9.76
N ASN A 120 1.34 -1.21 -8.93
CA ASN A 120 2.26 -1.78 -7.94
C ASN A 120 2.92 -0.67 -7.10
N ASP A 121 2.12 0.29 -6.63
CA ASP A 121 2.60 1.49 -5.96
C ASP A 121 3.12 1.17 -4.56
N TYR A 122 2.46 0.26 -3.85
CA TYR A 122 2.87 -0.12 -2.50
C TYR A 122 4.29 -0.70 -2.46
N ILE A 123 4.63 -1.61 -3.39
CA ILE A 123 5.93 -2.29 -3.37
C ILE A 123 7.12 -1.36 -3.66
N LYS A 124 6.89 -0.17 -4.22
CA LYS A 124 7.93 0.86 -4.46
C LYS A 124 8.49 1.43 -3.16
N TYR A 125 7.79 1.21 -2.04
CA TYR A 125 8.36 1.42 -0.72
C TYR A 125 9.63 0.56 -0.51
N TYR A 126 9.59 -0.68 -0.99
CA TYR A 126 10.61 -1.70 -0.75
C TYR A 126 11.63 -1.82 -1.89
N GLY A 127 11.19 -1.76 -3.15
CA GLY A 127 12.09 -2.04 -4.27
C GLY A 127 11.41 -1.91 -5.62
N THR A 128 11.94 -2.62 -6.61
CA THR A 128 11.46 -2.55 -7.99
C THR A 128 10.42 -3.64 -8.28
N LYS A 129 9.72 -3.52 -9.41
CA LYS A 129 8.79 -4.58 -9.86
C LYS A 129 9.52 -5.91 -10.06
N GLU A 130 10.73 -5.86 -10.59
CA GLU A 130 11.60 -7.01 -10.85
C GLU A 130 11.98 -7.73 -9.56
N ASP A 131 12.08 -7.00 -8.45
CA ASP A 131 12.33 -7.61 -7.15
C ASP A 131 11.17 -8.47 -6.66
N PHE A 132 9.95 -8.07 -7.00
CA PHE A 132 8.71 -8.78 -6.68
C PHE A 132 8.20 -9.68 -7.82
N LEU A 133 9.02 -9.94 -8.85
CA LEU A 133 8.82 -11.02 -9.82
C LEU A 133 9.77 -12.21 -9.58
N ASP A 134 10.69 -12.06 -8.63
CA ASP A 134 11.64 -13.09 -8.23
C ASP A 134 11.01 -14.03 -7.19
N LEU A 135 10.27 -15.03 -7.68
CA LEU A 135 9.56 -16.00 -6.86
C LEU A 135 10.43 -16.68 -5.78
N PRO A 136 11.66 -17.17 -6.05
CA PRO A 136 12.52 -17.72 -5.00
C PRO A 136 12.71 -16.75 -3.82
N SER A 137 13.03 -15.48 -4.09
CA SER A 137 13.21 -14.47 -3.04
C SER A 137 11.92 -14.17 -2.28
N LEU A 138 10.76 -14.26 -2.92
CA LEU A 138 9.44 -14.09 -2.29
C LEU A 138 9.09 -15.26 -1.37
N LEU A 139 9.36 -16.49 -1.81
CA LEU A 139 9.12 -17.71 -1.03
C LEU A 139 9.93 -17.72 0.28
N ASP A 140 11.15 -17.21 0.24
CA ASP A 140 12.03 -17.08 1.41
C ASP A 140 11.98 -15.67 2.05
N GLY A 141 10.97 -14.87 1.71
CA GLY A 141 10.83 -13.50 2.19
C GLY A 141 10.75 -13.37 3.71
N VAL A 142 11.22 -12.23 4.22
CA VAL A 142 11.28 -11.90 5.65
C VAL A 142 10.05 -11.11 6.05
N GLU A 143 9.35 -11.54 7.09
CA GLU A 143 8.13 -10.90 7.57
C GLU A 143 8.43 -9.67 8.43
N THR A 144 7.79 -8.55 8.10
CA THR A 144 7.76 -7.34 8.90
C THR A 144 6.30 -6.99 9.22
N PRO A 145 5.99 -6.47 10.41
CA PRO A 145 4.67 -5.87 10.64
C PRO A 145 4.51 -4.67 9.71
N ILE A 146 3.29 -4.42 9.26
CA ILE A 146 2.93 -3.17 8.59
C ILE A 146 1.61 -2.66 9.14
N ASP A 147 1.47 -1.35 9.11
CA ASP A 147 0.25 -0.66 9.44
C ASP A 147 -0.70 -0.66 8.23
N LEU A 148 -2.00 -0.47 8.49
CA LEU A 148 -2.99 -0.18 7.47
C LEU A 148 -3.77 1.08 7.86
N MET A 149 -4.29 1.78 6.86
CA MET A 149 -5.27 2.84 7.09
C MET A 149 -6.66 2.25 7.10
N LYS A 150 -7.52 2.71 8.00
CA LYS A 150 -8.93 2.32 8.09
C LYS A 150 -9.82 3.52 7.81
N VAL A 151 -10.77 3.36 6.89
CA VAL A 151 -11.76 4.37 6.51
C VAL A 151 -13.15 3.75 6.60
N GLY A 152 -13.87 4.07 7.68
CA GLY A 152 -15.09 3.33 8.03
C GLY A 152 -14.78 1.85 8.22
N ASP A 153 -15.42 0.98 7.43
CA ASP A 153 -15.20 -0.48 7.46
C ASP A 153 -14.17 -0.97 6.43
N ARG A 154 -13.55 -0.06 5.67
CA ARG A 154 -12.59 -0.39 4.61
C ARG A 154 -11.16 -0.15 5.07
N TYR A 155 -10.23 -0.89 4.48
CA TYR A 155 -8.80 -0.75 4.74
C TYR A 155 -8.05 -0.31 3.50
N SER A 156 -6.93 0.37 3.70
CA SER A 156 -6.02 0.81 2.66
C SER A 156 -4.59 0.54 3.08
N VAL A 157 -3.82 -0.03 2.16
CA VAL A 157 -2.42 -0.41 2.37
C VAL A 157 -1.48 0.75 2.01
N ASN A 158 -1.89 1.60 1.06
CA ASN A 158 -0.99 2.56 0.45
C ASN A 158 -1.44 4.01 0.65
N VAL A 159 -2.42 4.50 -0.12
CA VAL A 159 -2.77 5.93 -0.14
C VAL A 159 -4.27 6.17 -0.32
N THR A 160 -4.81 7.07 0.50
CA THR A 160 -6.08 7.75 0.27
C THR A 160 -5.83 9.16 -0.23
N ASN A 161 -6.46 9.58 -1.33
CA ASN A 161 -6.30 10.95 -1.84
C ASN A 161 -7.61 11.57 -2.34
N PHE A 162 -7.68 12.90 -2.30
CA PHE A 162 -8.82 13.65 -2.82
C PHE A 162 -8.47 15.07 -3.22
N GLY A 163 -9.43 15.71 -3.89
CA GLY A 163 -9.23 16.98 -4.57
C GLY A 163 -8.85 16.75 -6.02
N PHE A 164 -7.81 17.43 -6.50
CA PHE A 164 -7.37 17.38 -7.88
C PHE A 164 -7.19 15.94 -8.40
N ASP A 165 -6.62 15.02 -7.61
CA ASP A 165 -6.36 13.64 -8.03
C ASP A 165 -7.64 12.86 -8.35
N THR A 166 -8.72 13.05 -7.60
CA THR A 166 -9.98 12.35 -7.90
C THR A 166 -10.60 12.83 -9.22
N ARG A 167 -10.34 14.08 -9.60
CA ARG A 167 -10.74 14.62 -10.89
C ARG A 167 -9.89 14.05 -12.02
N VAL A 168 -8.59 13.89 -11.78
CA VAL A 168 -7.66 13.20 -12.69
C VAL A 168 -8.09 11.75 -12.89
N ALA A 169 -8.38 11.02 -11.82
CA ALA A 169 -8.79 9.62 -11.88
C ALA A 169 -10.11 9.43 -12.64
N GLN A 170 -11.10 10.32 -12.44
CA GLN A 170 -12.35 10.29 -13.20
C GLN A 170 -12.12 10.44 -14.70
N VAL A 171 -11.29 11.40 -15.12
CA VAL A 171 -11.01 11.63 -16.55
C VAL A 171 -10.10 10.55 -17.12
N GLY A 172 -9.08 10.15 -16.36
CA GLY A 172 -8.12 9.11 -16.74
C GLY A 172 -8.77 7.75 -16.93
N ASN A 173 -9.72 7.35 -16.08
CA ASN A 173 -10.44 6.08 -16.22
C ASN A 173 -11.28 6.01 -17.50
N VAL A 174 -11.89 7.13 -17.92
CA VAL A 174 -12.61 7.22 -19.21
C VAL A 174 -11.64 7.05 -20.40
N LEU A 175 -10.39 7.47 -20.23
CA LEU A 175 -9.38 7.47 -21.30
C LEU A 175 -8.44 6.25 -21.27
N LYS A 176 -8.50 5.42 -20.22
CA LYS A 176 -7.59 4.28 -19.97
C LYS A 176 -7.62 3.26 -21.11
N GLY A 177 -8.80 2.99 -21.68
CA GLY A 177 -8.96 2.09 -22.83
C GLY A 177 -8.42 2.64 -24.16
N LYS A 178 -8.11 3.94 -24.26
CA LYS A 178 -7.64 4.59 -25.50
C LYS A 178 -6.16 4.99 -25.48
N LEU A 179 -5.59 5.25 -24.30
CA LEU A 179 -4.28 5.91 -24.18
C LEU A 179 -3.25 5.12 -23.34
N GLY A 180 -3.60 3.95 -22.79
CA GLY A 180 -2.68 3.11 -22.03
C GLY A 180 -1.96 3.87 -20.92
N ALA A 181 -0.63 3.73 -20.81
CA ALA A 181 0.21 4.39 -19.80
C ALA A 181 0.15 5.94 -19.83
N LYS A 182 -0.31 6.56 -20.92
CA LYS A 182 -0.45 8.03 -21.04
C LYS A 182 -1.79 8.56 -20.54
N ALA A 183 -2.74 7.68 -20.22
CA ALA A 183 -4.08 8.08 -19.79
C ALA A 183 -4.07 8.93 -18.52
N TYR A 184 -3.15 8.65 -17.58
CA TYR A 184 -3.02 9.45 -16.36
C TYR A 184 -2.47 10.85 -16.64
N THR A 185 -1.43 10.97 -17.46
CA THR A 185 -0.86 12.27 -17.86
C THR A 185 -1.90 13.15 -18.58
N VAL A 186 -2.72 12.56 -19.45
CA VAL A 186 -3.83 13.28 -20.10
C VAL A 186 -4.94 13.63 -19.10
N GLY A 187 -5.22 12.76 -18.13
CA GLY A 187 -6.11 13.07 -17.01
C GLY A 187 -5.62 14.26 -16.19
N VAL A 188 -4.31 14.36 -15.92
CA VAL A 188 -3.69 15.51 -15.23
C VAL A 188 -3.88 16.78 -16.05
N VAL A 189 -3.57 16.76 -17.34
CA VAL A 189 -3.74 17.91 -18.23
C VAL A 189 -5.20 18.34 -18.34
N ALA A 190 -6.13 17.39 -18.44
CA ALA A 190 -7.56 17.69 -18.51
C ALA A 190 -8.10 18.24 -17.19
N ALA A 191 -7.65 17.71 -16.04
CA ALA A 191 -8.04 18.20 -14.73
C ALA A 191 -7.53 19.64 -14.47
N LEU A 192 -6.43 20.06 -15.10
CA LEU A 192 -5.96 21.45 -15.05
C LEU A 192 -6.95 22.46 -15.66
N PHE A 193 -7.90 22.03 -16.50
CA PHE A 193 -8.95 22.90 -17.03
C PHE A 193 -10.22 22.92 -16.16
N SER A 194 -10.18 22.34 -14.96
CA SER A 194 -11.30 22.26 -14.03
C SER A 194 -11.06 23.06 -12.74
N ALA A 195 -12.06 23.11 -11.85
CA ALA A 195 -11.91 23.79 -10.57
C ALA A 195 -10.78 23.16 -9.74
N MET A 196 -9.69 23.90 -9.57
CA MET A 196 -8.50 23.52 -8.78
C MET A 196 -8.70 23.68 -7.27
N TRP A 197 -9.90 23.39 -6.77
CA TRP A 197 -10.20 23.46 -5.35
C TRP A 197 -11.29 22.49 -4.94
N THR A 198 -11.23 22.07 -3.68
CA THR A 198 -12.24 21.25 -3.02
C THR A 198 -12.50 21.83 -1.65
N LYS A 199 -13.79 22.05 -1.33
CA LYS A 199 -14.22 22.55 -0.01
C LYS A 199 -14.29 21.40 0.96
N CYS A 200 -13.49 21.46 2.01
CA CYS A 200 -13.47 20.52 3.11
C CYS A 200 -12.74 21.15 4.30
N ARG A 201 -12.95 20.54 5.47
CA ARG A 201 -12.20 20.79 6.69
C ARG A 201 -11.48 19.51 7.07
N ILE A 202 -10.24 19.64 7.56
CA ILE A 202 -9.40 18.49 7.90
C ILE A 202 -8.74 18.75 9.25
N TRP A 203 -8.80 17.73 10.10
CA TRP A 203 -8.10 17.70 11.37
C TRP A 203 -7.14 16.52 11.42
N ALA A 204 -5.99 16.73 12.04
CA ALA A 204 -5.01 15.70 12.36
C ALA A 204 -4.88 15.63 13.88
N ASP A 205 -5.23 14.49 14.48
CA ASP A 205 -5.23 14.29 15.94
C ASP A 205 -5.94 15.42 16.72
N GLY A 206 -7.03 15.94 16.15
CA GLY A 206 -7.85 17.01 16.72
C GLY A 206 -7.40 18.45 16.39
N GLU A 207 -6.21 18.66 15.82
CA GLU A 207 -5.76 19.97 15.33
C GLU A 207 -6.34 20.25 13.93
N GLU A 208 -7.02 21.38 13.73
CA GLU A 208 -7.53 21.78 12.41
C GLU A 208 -6.39 22.26 11.50
N ILE A 209 -6.03 21.44 10.51
CA ILE A 209 -4.89 21.69 9.60
C ILE A 209 -5.32 22.22 8.22
N CYS A 210 -6.62 22.11 7.88
CA CYS A 210 -7.21 22.75 6.72
C CYS A 210 -8.63 23.23 7.03
N PRO A 211 -8.89 24.54 7.14
CA PRO A 211 -10.19 25.03 7.65
C PRO A 211 -11.25 25.32 6.59
N LYS A 212 -10.97 25.16 5.28
CA LYS A 212 -11.91 25.63 4.25
C LYS A 212 -11.83 24.92 2.90
N LYS A 213 -10.65 24.97 2.28
CA LYS A 213 -10.44 24.46 0.93
C LYS A 213 -8.98 24.17 0.65
N LEU A 214 -8.76 23.22 -0.24
CA LEU A 214 -7.46 22.76 -0.69
C LEU A 214 -7.49 22.45 -2.19
N LEU A 215 -6.32 22.26 -2.78
CA LEU A 215 -6.18 21.71 -4.12
C LEU A 215 -6.18 20.17 -4.08
N LEU A 216 -5.31 19.61 -3.25
CA LEU A 216 -5.06 18.17 -3.14
C LEU A 216 -4.78 17.81 -1.68
N CYS A 217 -5.26 16.65 -1.23
CA CYS A 217 -4.85 16.04 0.01
C CYS A 217 -4.52 14.57 -0.25
N SER A 218 -3.40 14.10 0.28
CA SER A 218 -3.08 12.68 0.41
C SER A 218 -2.90 12.34 1.89
N VAL A 219 -3.52 11.22 2.29
CA VAL A 219 -3.28 10.55 3.58
C VAL A 219 -2.70 9.19 3.24
N ALA A 220 -1.51 8.90 3.72
CA ALA A 220 -0.72 7.79 3.21
C ALA A 220 -0.08 6.96 4.33
N ASN A 221 -0.03 5.66 4.08
CA ASN A 221 0.79 4.67 4.80
C ASN A 221 1.96 4.21 3.93
N GLY A 222 1.77 4.15 2.61
CA GLY A 222 2.86 3.98 1.65
C GLY A 222 3.41 5.32 1.16
N ARG A 223 4.35 5.28 0.20
CA ARG A 223 5.06 6.48 -0.27
C ARG A 223 4.60 6.98 -1.64
N TYR A 224 4.04 6.09 -2.46
CA TYR A 224 3.78 6.33 -3.88
C TYR A 224 2.31 6.21 -4.23
N VAL A 225 1.87 6.96 -5.23
CA VAL A 225 0.54 6.84 -5.80
C VAL A 225 0.55 7.09 -7.30
N GLY A 226 -0.40 6.52 -8.02
CA GLY A 226 -0.60 6.75 -9.45
C GLY A 226 0.59 6.32 -10.31
N GLY A 227 1.34 5.29 -9.90
CA GLY A 227 2.46 4.75 -10.66
C GLY A 227 3.81 5.44 -10.45
N GLN A 228 3.85 6.71 -10.02
CA GLN A 228 5.09 7.49 -10.06
C GLN A 228 5.18 8.63 -9.06
N TYR A 229 4.09 9.02 -8.41
CA TYR A 229 4.09 10.22 -7.56
C TYR A 229 4.44 9.86 -6.13
N LYS A 230 5.63 10.25 -5.68
CA LYS A 230 6.10 10.06 -4.30
C LYS A 230 5.43 11.07 -3.35
N CYS A 231 4.13 10.91 -3.12
CA CYS A 231 3.28 11.85 -2.38
C CYS A 231 3.64 11.99 -0.88
N ALA A 232 4.18 10.93 -0.28
CA ALA A 232 4.58 10.90 1.14
C ALA A 232 6.05 10.48 1.25
N PRO A 233 7.01 11.34 0.86
CA PRO A 233 8.41 10.94 0.72
C PRO A 233 9.11 10.60 2.03
N LYS A 234 8.53 10.99 3.17
CA LYS A 234 9.07 10.74 4.52
C LYS A 234 8.33 9.63 5.28
N GLY A 235 7.34 8.98 4.66
CA GLY A 235 6.50 7.99 5.35
C GLY A 235 7.23 6.72 5.73
N SER A 236 6.94 6.20 6.92
CA SER A 236 7.13 4.79 7.27
C SER A 236 5.80 4.06 7.18
N ASN A 237 5.81 2.75 7.00
CA ASN A 237 4.59 1.95 6.92
C ASN A 237 4.37 1.06 8.15
N ASP A 238 5.08 1.32 9.23
CA ASP A 238 5.15 0.51 10.45
C ASP A 238 5.40 1.34 11.74
N ASP A 239 5.33 2.67 11.66
CA ASP A 239 5.61 3.58 12.78
C ASP A 239 4.35 4.00 13.58
N GLY A 240 3.19 3.51 13.17
CA GLY A 240 1.90 3.83 13.76
C GLY A 240 1.40 5.24 13.43
N LEU A 241 1.86 5.84 12.32
CA LEU A 241 1.49 7.19 11.89
C LEU A 241 1.05 7.22 10.42
N LEU A 242 0.11 8.13 10.13
CA LEU A 242 -0.32 8.46 8.77
C LEU A 242 0.37 9.74 8.30
N GLU A 243 0.82 9.73 7.04
CA GLU A 243 1.38 10.91 6.40
C GLU A 243 0.29 11.74 5.71
N VAL A 244 0.03 12.94 6.24
CA VAL A 244 -0.96 13.87 5.73
C VAL A 244 -0.27 15.01 4.97
N CYS A 245 -0.42 15.02 3.64
CA CYS A 245 0.11 16.07 2.78
C CYS A 245 -1.02 16.83 2.10
N ILE A 246 -1.16 18.11 2.42
CA ILE A 246 -2.17 19.02 1.88
C ILE A 246 -1.50 20.08 1.03
N ILE A 247 -1.91 20.16 -0.23
CA ILE A 247 -1.55 21.24 -1.14
C ILE A 247 -2.68 22.27 -1.11
N LYS A 248 -2.36 23.50 -0.68
CA LYS A 248 -3.30 24.63 -0.69
C LYS A 248 -3.70 25.00 -2.11
N CYS A 249 -4.79 25.75 -2.28
CA CYS A 249 -5.15 26.30 -3.58
C CYS A 249 -4.02 27.18 -4.13
N ILE A 250 -3.59 26.91 -5.37
CA ILE A 250 -2.50 27.62 -6.05
C ILE A 250 -2.89 27.94 -7.50
N SER A 251 -2.11 28.77 -8.19
CA SER A 251 -2.29 29.04 -9.62
C SER A 251 -1.81 27.85 -10.47
N HIS A 252 -2.31 27.75 -11.71
CA HIS A 252 -1.89 26.71 -12.66
C HIS A 252 -0.37 26.71 -12.89
N PHE A 253 0.24 27.89 -13.01
CA PHE A 253 1.71 28.02 -13.14
C PHE A 253 2.45 27.44 -11.94
N LYS A 254 1.96 27.71 -10.72
CA LYS A 254 2.57 27.18 -9.50
C LYS A 254 2.39 25.66 -9.43
N PHE A 255 1.24 25.14 -9.84
CA PHE A 255 0.99 23.70 -9.94
C PHE A 255 1.96 23.01 -10.91
N VAL A 256 2.12 23.54 -12.12
CA VAL A 256 3.08 23.01 -13.10
C VAL A 256 4.50 23.01 -12.53
N SER A 257 4.88 24.06 -11.81
CA SER A 257 6.20 24.12 -11.15
C SER A 257 6.38 23.09 -10.02
N LEU A 258 5.28 22.59 -9.43
CA LEU A 258 5.25 21.62 -8.34
C LEU A 258 5.27 20.17 -8.84
N LEU A 259 4.72 19.89 -10.02
CA LEU A 259 4.57 18.51 -10.54
C LEU A 259 5.88 17.70 -10.54
N GLY A 260 6.98 18.29 -11.04
CA GLY A 260 8.28 17.62 -11.07
C GLY A 260 8.78 17.25 -9.68
N PRO A 261 8.97 18.24 -8.77
CA PRO A 261 9.35 17.99 -7.38
C PRO A 261 8.38 17.06 -6.62
N TYR A 262 7.08 17.14 -6.89
CA TYR A 262 6.09 16.25 -6.29
C TYR A 262 6.29 14.79 -6.74
N THR A 263 6.51 14.59 -8.04
CA THR A 263 6.79 13.26 -8.61
C THR A 263 8.04 12.63 -7.98
N LYS A 264 9.10 13.43 -7.81
CA LYS A 264 10.37 12.97 -7.21
C LYS A 264 10.36 12.86 -5.68
N GLY A 265 9.34 13.41 -5.01
CA GLY A 265 9.29 13.49 -3.55
C GLY A 265 10.16 14.58 -2.92
N GLU A 266 10.64 15.55 -3.71
CA GLU A 266 11.47 16.67 -3.25
C GLU A 266 10.63 17.85 -2.72
N HIS A 267 9.32 17.82 -2.94
CA HIS A 267 8.41 18.93 -2.69
C HIS A 267 8.37 19.42 -1.23
N LEU A 268 8.67 18.54 -0.26
CA LEU A 268 8.71 18.89 1.16
C LEU A 268 9.98 19.65 1.56
N ASP A 269 11.07 19.48 0.82
CA ASP A 269 12.37 20.04 1.17
C ASP A 269 12.67 21.36 0.44
N MET A 270 11.83 21.73 -0.53
CA MET A 270 11.98 22.99 -1.29
C MET A 270 11.31 24.18 -0.58
N ASP A 271 12.10 25.17 -0.20
CA ASP A 271 11.64 26.41 0.45
C ASP A 271 10.49 27.11 -0.30
N LYS A 272 10.54 27.11 -1.63
CA LYS A 272 9.52 27.74 -2.49
C LYS A 272 8.13 27.12 -2.36
N PHE A 273 7.99 25.96 -1.70
CA PHE A 273 6.72 25.27 -1.49
C PHE A 273 6.24 25.24 -0.04
N LYS A 274 7.10 25.57 0.94
CA LYS A 274 6.76 25.55 2.39
C LYS A 274 5.47 26.28 2.75
N LYS A 275 5.14 27.39 2.07
CA LYS A 275 3.92 28.17 2.34
C LYS A 275 2.64 27.54 1.77
N ILE A 276 2.76 26.69 0.76
CA ILE A 276 1.63 26.09 0.04
C ILE A 276 1.38 24.62 0.40
N ILE A 277 2.29 23.99 1.13
CA ILE A 277 2.16 22.60 1.59
C ILE A 277 1.98 22.59 3.10
N VAL A 278 1.02 21.83 3.59
CA VAL A 278 0.92 21.45 5.00
C VAL A 278 1.23 19.96 5.07
N TYR A 279 2.21 19.60 5.89
CA TYR A 279 2.62 18.22 6.14
C TYR A 279 2.51 17.90 7.62
N ARG A 280 1.88 16.78 7.96
CA ARG A 280 1.65 16.31 9.33
C ARG A 280 1.69 14.79 9.38
N GLN A 281 2.26 14.26 10.45
CA GLN A 281 2.04 12.88 10.88
C GLN A 281 0.88 12.87 11.88
N ALA A 282 -0.01 11.88 11.78
CA ALA A 282 -1.17 11.77 12.66
C ALA A 282 -1.62 10.32 12.84
N LYS A 283 -2.24 9.98 13.97
CA LYS A 283 -2.88 8.66 14.15
C LYS A 283 -4.30 8.62 13.58
N LYS A 284 -4.98 9.77 13.64
CA LYS A 284 -6.35 9.94 13.18
C LYS A 284 -6.49 11.23 12.38
N VAL A 285 -7.09 11.11 11.19
CA VAL A 285 -7.43 12.24 10.33
C VAL A 285 -8.94 12.30 10.18
N HIS A 286 -9.53 13.41 10.62
CA HIS A 286 -10.96 13.66 10.47
C HIS A 286 -11.20 14.57 9.27
N ILE A 287 -12.18 14.25 8.43
CA ILE A 287 -12.52 15.01 7.24
C ILE A 287 -14.01 15.32 7.21
N GLU A 288 -14.34 16.60 7.08
CA GLU A 288 -15.71 17.07 6.87
C GLU A 288 -15.84 17.86 5.58
N SER A 289 -16.92 17.65 4.84
CA SER A 289 -17.25 18.41 3.64
C SER A 289 -18.73 18.84 3.60
N PRO A 290 -19.07 19.94 2.91
CA PRO A 290 -20.46 20.40 2.82
C PRO A 290 -21.36 19.50 1.96
N ALA A 291 -20.77 18.60 1.17
CA ALA A 291 -21.44 17.59 0.35
C ALA A 291 -20.53 16.36 0.24
N PRO A 292 -21.03 15.17 -0.14
CA PRO A 292 -20.20 13.97 -0.29
C PRO A 292 -18.92 14.23 -1.11
N LEU A 293 -17.79 14.13 -0.43
CA LEU A 293 -16.46 14.28 -1.00
C LEU A 293 -16.06 12.97 -1.65
N ARG A 294 -15.74 13.03 -2.95
CA ARG A 294 -15.13 11.88 -3.63
C ARG A 294 -13.66 11.79 -3.25
N PHE A 295 -13.21 10.59 -2.93
CA PHE A 295 -11.82 10.28 -2.63
C PHE A 295 -11.45 8.92 -3.25
N SER A 296 -10.18 8.75 -3.57
CA SER A 296 -9.59 7.49 -4.00
C SER A 296 -9.05 6.77 -2.77
N LEU A 297 -9.37 5.49 -2.62
CA LEU A 297 -8.81 4.57 -1.63
C LEU A 297 -8.10 3.45 -2.41
N ASP A 298 -6.77 3.49 -2.48
CA ASP A 298 -5.94 2.60 -3.32
C ASP A 298 -6.41 2.46 -4.79
N GLY A 299 -7.07 3.51 -5.33
CA GLY A 299 -7.57 3.57 -6.70
C GLY A 299 -9.07 3.32 -6.86
N GLU A 300 -9.76 2.85 -5.81
CA GLU A 300 -11.23 2.77 -5.79
C GLU A 300 -11.83 4.12 -5.39
N ILE A 301 -12.84 4.61 -6.14
CA ILE A 301 -13.48 5.89 -5.82
C ILE A 301 -14.66 5.67 -4.87
N LEU A 302 -14.57 6.28 -3.69
CA LEU A 302 -15.61 6.33 -2.67
C LEU A 302 -16.15 7.76 -2.53
N ALA A 303 -17.29 7.91 -1.86
CA ALA A 303 -17.86 9.22 -1.55
C ALA A 303 -18.42 9.24 -0.12
N LEU A 304 -17.83 10.06 0.75
CA LEU A 304 -18.25 10.24 2.15
C LEU A 304 -18.26 11.73 2.48
N GLN A 305 -19.06 12.13 3.47
CA GLN A 305 -19.21 13.54 3.85
C GLN A 305 -18.53 13.90 5.16
N ASN A 306 -18.60 13.00 6.14
CA ASN A 306 -17.99 13.13 7.45
C ASN A 306 -17.41 11.76 7.81
N PHE A 307 -16.08 11.65 7.86
CA PHE A 307 -15.42 10.37 8.06
C PHE A 307 -14.03 10.53 8.66
N ASP A 308 -13.59 9.45 9.30
CA ASP A 308 -12.25 9.31 9.86
C ASP A 308 -11.39 8.39 9.00
N ILE A 309 -10.09 8.70 8.96
CA ILE A 309 -9.02 7.83 8.52
C ILE A 309 -8.13 7.56 9.72
N GLU A 310 -8.05 6.31 10.14
CA GLU A 310 -7.30 5.91 11.34
C GLU A 310 -6.20 4.92 10.97
N VAL A 311 -5.03 5.07 11.58
CA VAL A 311 -3.99 4.04 11.49
C VAL A 311 -4.40 2.82 12.32
N VAL A 312 -4.13 1.64 11.78
CA VAL A 312 -4.24 0.35 12.47
C VAL A 312 -2.83 -0.21 12.58
N PRO A 313 -2.16 0.00 13.72
CA PRO A 313 -0.76 -0.38 13.87
C PRO A 313 -0.56 -1.89 13.78
N SER A 314 0.49 -2.32 13.09
CA SER A 314 0.87 -3.72 12.91
C SER A 314 -0.32 -4.61 12.49
N ALA A 315 -1.18 -4.07 11.62
CA ALA A 315 -2.44 -4.70 11.22
C ALA A 315 -2.26 -6.06 10.55
N ILE A 316 -1.18 -6.20 9.76
CA ILE A 316 -0.81 -7.45 9.09
C ILE A 316 0.71 -7.63 9.08
N ARG A 317 1.17 -8.81 8.67
CA ARG A 317 2.59 -9.06 8.35
C ARG A 317 2.82 -9.09 6.84
N PHE A 318 3.83 -8.36 6.39
CA PHE A 318 4.26 -8.31 5.00
C PHE A 318 5.62 -8.98 4.84
N ALA A 319 5.73 -9.93 3.92
CA ALA A 319 6.98 -10.61 3.60
C ALA A 319 7.71 -9.88 2.48
N VAL A 320 8.81 -9.20 2.84
CA VAL A 320 9.72 -8.53 1.90
C VAL A 320 10.60 -9.58 1.22
N PRO A 321 10.84 -9.51 -0.11
CA PRO A 321 11.76 -10.42 -0.79
C PRO A 321 13.10 -10.52 -0.07
N ALA A 322 13.62 -11.74 0.14
CA ALA A 322 14.81 -11.99 0.95
C ALA A 322 16.05 -11.18 0.50
N LYS A 323 16.16 -10.92 -0.81
CA LYS A 323 17.24 -10.10 -1.39
C LYS A 323 17.16 -8.61 -1.01
N LEU A 324 15.96 -8.09 -0.76
CA LEU A 324 15.74 -6.70 -0.34
C LEU A 324 15.87 -6.54 1.17
N ALA A 325 15.42 -7.52 1.95
CA ALA A 325 15.46 -7.45 3.42
C ALA A 325 16.86 -7.18 3.97
N LYS A 326 17.91 -7.69 3.31
CA LYS A 326 19.33 -7.44 3.67
C LYS A 326 19.77 -5.98 3.54
N THR A 327 19.04 -5.18 2.77
CA THR A 327 19.30 -3.76 2.53
C THR A 327 18.52 -2.89 3.53
N PHE A 328 17.26 -3.22 3.81
CA PHE A 328 16.42 -2.49 4.78
C PHE A 328 16.98 -2.50 6.20
N VAL A 329 17.44 -3.66 6.67
CA VAL A 329 18.04 -3.78 8.01
C VAL A 329 19.27 -2.88 8.16
N LYS A 330 20.05 -2.66 7.09
CA LYS A 330 21.23 -1.80 7.12
C LYS A 330 20.92 -0.31 7.06
N GLU A 331 19.87 0.09 6.35
CA GLU A 331 19.47 1.50 6.24
C GLU A 331 18.81 2.00 7.54
N GLU A 332 18.03 1.17 8.23
CA GLU A 332 17.44 1.50 9.53
C GLU A 332 18.49 1.61 10.64
N GLU A 333 19.50 0.73 10.67
CA GLU A 333 20.63 0.82 11.61
C GLU A 333 21.43 2.11 11.44
N HIS A 334 21.57 2.61 10.21
CA HIS A 334 22.28 3.86 9.93
C HIS A 334 21.45 5.12 10.20
N ALA A 335 20.11 5.06 10.11
CA ALA A 335 19.23 6.18 10.42
C ALA A 335 19.00 6.39 11.92
N ALA A 336 19.27 5.37 12.75
CA ALA A 336 19.12 5.40 14.19
C ALA A 336 20.38 5.87 14.97
N LEU A 337 21.48 6.22 14.27
CA LEU A 337 22.75 6.72 14.82
C LEU A 337 22.92 8.22 14.61
#